data_AF-A0A2U3KUS7-F1
#
_entry.id   AF-A0A2U3KUS7-F1
#
_cell.length_a   1.000
_cell.length_b   1.000
_cell.length_c   1.000
_cell.angle_alpha   90.00
_cell.angle_beta   90.00
_cell.angle_gamma   90.00
#
_symmetry.space_group_name_H-M   'P 1'
#
loop_
_entity.id
_entity.type
_entity.pdbx_description
1 polymer ?
#
loop_
_entity_poly.entity_id
_entity_poly.type
_entity_poly.pdbx_seq_one_letter_code
_entity_poly.pdbx_strand_id
1 'polypeptide(L)' 'MVDLFRQFHPPHDSSHQLTPKEMRLLALLGEGHHYKTAANVLGITINTVSTHMRRIYEKLQVHSKSEAVAKALRAGLIR' A
#
# COMPACT_ATOMS: atom_id res chain seq x y z
N MET A 1 -3.46 -26.75 6.23
CA MET A 1 -3.35 -25.65 5.24
C MET A 1 -3.15 -24.35 5.98
N VAL A 2 -1.91 -24.03 6.35
CA VAL A 2 -1.53 -22.67 6.76
C VAL A 2 -0.33 -22.28 5.92
N ASP A 3 -0.59 -22.18 4.63
CA ASP A 3 0.40 -21.73 3.66
C ASP A 3 0.60 -20.22 3.77
N LEU A 4 1.86 -19.83 3.64
CA LEU A 4 2.32 -18.49 3.24
C LEU A 4 2.26 -17.33 4.27
N PHE A 5 3.13 -17.39 5.28
CA PHE A 5 3.79 -16.17 5.81
C PHE A 5 5.23 -16.02 5.28
N ARG A 6 5.49 -16.47 4.05
CA ARG A 6 6.84 -16.43 3.49
C ARG A 6 6.83 -15.72 2.15
N GLN A 7 7.10 -14.42 2.21
CA GLN A 7 7.92 -13.65 1.26
C GLN A 7 7.66 -12.14 1.49
N PHE A 8 8.27 -11.62 2.56
CA PHE A 8 8.76 -10.23 2.51
C PHE A 8 10.06 -10.27 1.72
N HIS A 9 9.96 -10.22 0.40
CA HIS A 9 11.09 -9.86 -0.45
C HIS A 9 11.11 -8.32 -0.46
N PRO A 10 12.01 -7.64 0.29
CA PRO A 10 12.22 -6.23 0.03
C PRO A 10 12.77 -6.14 -1.40
N PRO A 11 12.10 -5.45 -2.35
CA PRO A 11 12.74 -5.18 -3.62
C PRO A 11 13.85 -4.17 -3.33
N HIS A 12 15.09 -4.68 -3.35
CA HIS A 12 16.21 -3.90 -3.84
C HIS A 12 15.85 -3.49 -5.27
N ASP A 13 15.43 -2.24 -5.45
CA ASP A 13 15.77 -1.36 -6.58
C ASP A 13 14.82 -0.15 -6.58
N SER A 14 15.42 1.05 -6.59
CA SER A 14 14.78 2.37 -6.61
C SER A 14 14.11 2.81 -5.30
N SER A 15 14.88 3.48 -4.44
CA SER A 15 14.52 4.07 -3.13
C SER A 15 13.30 5.02 -3.10
N HIS A 16 12.61 5.24 -4.23
CA HIS A 16 11.50 6.17 -4.37
C HIS A 16 10.23 5.57 -5.01
N GLN A 17 10.24 4.30 -5.43
CA GLN A 17 9.08 3.68 -6.09
C GLN A 17 8.22 2.86 -5.11
N LEU A 18 6.90 2.97 -5.26
CA LEU A 18 5.95 2.09 -4.56
C LEU A 18 6.07 0.66 -5.07
N THR A 19 6.05 -0.31 -4.17
CA THR A 19 5.98 -1.73 -4.56
C THR A 19 4.61 -2.08 -5.13
N PRO A 20 4.47 -3.16 -5.90
CA PRO A 20 3.16 -3.59 -6.42
C PRO A 20 2.10 -3.79 -5.32
N LYS A 21 2.48 -4.32 -4.15
CA LYS A 21 1.58 -4.50 -3.00
C LYS A 21 1.12 -3.16 -2.41
N GLU A 22 2.04 -2.21 -2.27
CA GLU A 22 1.74 -0.86 -1.77
C GLU A 22 0.83 -0.09 -2.75
N MET A 23 1.09 -0.21 -4.04
CA MET A 23 0.28 0.40 -5.10
C MET A 23 -1.14 -0.19 -5.11
N ARG A 24 -1.27 -1.52 -4.96
CA ARG A 24 -2.57 -2.19 -4.87
C ARG A 24 -3.34 -1.77 -3.62
N LEU A 25 -2.67 -1.67 -2.47
CA LEU A 25 -3.27 -1.14 -1.26
C LEU A 25 -3.79 0.28 -1.49
N LEU A 26 -2.97 1.16 -2.07
CA LEU A 26 -3.32 2.55 -2.31
C LEU A 26 -4.50 2.71 -3.28
N ALA A 27 -4.59 1.85 -4.31
CA ALA A 27 -5.71 1.79 -5.24
C ALA A 27 -7.03 1.45 -4.52
N LEU A 28 -7.04 0.41 -3.68
CA LEU A 28 -8.23 0.04 -2.90
C LEU A 28 -8.69 1.20 -2.00
N LEU A 29 -7.75 1.94 -1.40
CA LEU A 29 -8.08 3.12 -0.60
C LEU A 29 -8.64 4.27 -1.43
N GLY A 30 -8.17 4.44 -2.67
CA GLY A 30 -8.71 5.39 -3.65
C GLY A 30 -10.14 5.03 -4.09
N GLU A 31 -10.43 3.74 -4.20
CA GLU A 31 -11.78 3.20 -4.47
C GLU A 31 -12.74 3.32 -3.27
N GLY A 32 -12.27 3.84 -2.12
CA GLY A 32 -13.09 4.06 -0.93
C GLY A 32 -13.05 2.92 0.09
N HIS A 33 -12.18 1.91 -0.08
CA HIS A 33 -12.04 0.85 0.90
C HIS A 33 -11.43 1.35 2.21
N HIS A 34 -11.89 0.78 3.32
CA HIS A 34 -11.25 0.95 4.63
C HIS A 34 -10.09 -0.03 4.80
N TYR A 35 -9.19 0.24 5.75
CA TYR A 35 -8.02 -0.63 6.02
C TYR A 35 -8.40 -2.08 6.30
N LYS A 36 -9.53 -2.32 6.98
CA LYS A 36 -10.04 -3.66 7.25
C LYS A 36 -10.46 -4.39 5.98
N THR A 37 -11.19 -3.71 5.09
CA THR A 37 -11.64 -4.30 3.83
C THR A 37 -10.46 -4.51 2.88
N ALA A 38 -9.55 -3.54 2.80
CA ALA A 38 -8.33 -3.68 2.01
C ALA A 38 -7.43 -4.82 2.51
N ALA A 39 -7.29 -4.98 3.83
CA ALA A 39 -6.59 -6.12 4.45
C ALA A 39 -7.20 -7.46 4.02
N ASN A 40 -8.53 -7.58 4.07
CA ASN A 40 -9.24 -8.77 3.64
C ASN A 40 -9.03 -9.06 2.14
N VAL A 41 -9.15 -8.05 1.28
CA VAL A 41 -8.97 -8.18 -0.17
C VAL A 41 -7.52 -8.60 -0.52
N LEU A 42 -6.55 -8.09 0.22
CA LEU A 42 -5.13 -8.41 0.01
C LEU A 42 -4.66 -9.69 0.72
N GLY A 43 -5.52 -10.32 1.54
CA GLY A 43 -5.16 -11.49 2.34
C GLY A 43 -4.09 -11.21 3.40
N ILE A 44 -4.03 -9.98 3.94
CA ILE A 44 -3.05 -9.56 4.95
C ILE A 44 -3.76 -9.05 6.21
N THR A 45 -3.00 -8.84 7.28
CA THR A 45 -3.56 -8.26 8.51
C THR A 45 -3.67 -6.74 8.43
N ILE A 46 -4.55 -6.15 9.24
CA ILE A 46 -4.64 -4.68 9.39
C ILE A 46 -3.30 -4.08 9.84
N ASN A 47 -2.54 -4.79 10.69
CA ASN A 47 -1.22 -4.34 11.12
C ASN A 47 -0.22 -4.27 9.94
N THR A 48 -0.30 -5.24 9.02
CA THR A 48 0.48 -5.24 7.78
C THR A 48 0.07 -4.06 6.88
N VAL A 49 -1.23 -3.75 6.79
CA VAL A 49 -1.72 -2.55 6.09
C VAL A 49 -1.13 -1.28 6.70
N SER A 50 -1.13 -1.12 8.02
CA SER A 50 -0.53 0.04 8.69
C SER A 50 0.97 0.18 8.39
N THR A 51 1.69 -0.94 8.37
CA THR A 51 3.12 -0.97 7.98
C THR A 51 3.31 -0.52 6.54
N HIS A 52 2.49 -1.01 5.61
CA HIS A 52 2.54 -0.57 4.21
C HIS A 52 2.20 0.90 4.06
N MET A 53 1.20 1.41 4.78
CA MET A 53 0.84 2.84 4.77
C MET A 53 1.98 3.73 5.24
N ARG A 54 2.69 3.34 6.30
CA ARG A 54 3.87 4.08 6.76
C ARG A 54 4.94 4.17 5.66
N ARG A 55 5.24 3.05 4.98
CA ARG A 55 6.21 3.03 3.88
C ARG A 55 5.72 3.85 2.68
N ILE A 56 4.42 3.79 2.37
CA ILE A 56 3.81 4.62 1.33
C ILE A 56 3.98 6.11 1.66
N TYR A 57 3.74 6.51 2.91
CA TYR A 57 3.91 7.88 3.37
C TYR A 57 5.35 8.36 3.25
N GLU A 58 6.31 7.52 3.67
CA GLU A 58 7.74 7.80 3.53
C GLU A 58 8.16 7.90 2.05
N LYS A 59 7.70 6.99 1.18
CA LYS A 59 8.04 7.00 -0.25
C LYS A 59 7.39 8.15 -1.03
N LEU A 60 6.12 8.42 -0.74
CA LEU A 60 5.37 9.50 -1.37
C LEU A 60 5.61 10.86 -0.71
N GLN A 61 6.31 10.93 0.43
CA GLN A 61 6.53 12.17 1.19
C GLN A 61 5.21 12.89 1.49
N VAL A 62 4.29 12.18 2.14
CA VAL A 62 2.95 12.64 2.52
C VAL A 62 2.64 12.24 3.96
N HIS A 63 1.67 12.89 4.59
CA HIS A 63 1.36 12.67 6.00
C HIS A 63 -0.04 12.10 6.24
N SER A 64 -0.85 11.96 5.19
CA SER A 64 -2.22 11.44 5.32
C SER A 64 -2.61 10.49 4.19
N LYS A 65 -3.63 9.66 4.47
CA LYS A 65 -4.23 8.75 3.49
C LYS A 65 -4.74 9.52 2.27
N SER A 66 -5.43 10.63 2.51
CA SER A 66 -6.01 11.45 1.45
C SER A 66 -4.92 12.07 0.57
N GLU A 67 -3.83 12.57 1.16
CA GLU A 67 -2.67 13.05 0.40
C GLU A 67 -2.01 11.94 -0.41
N ALA A 68 -1.84 10.76 0.18
CA ALA A 68 -1.23 9.61 -0.50
C ALA A 68 -2.04 9.18 -1.72
N VAL A 69 -3.37 9.06 -1.57
CA VAL A 69 -4.30 8.75 -2.67
C VAL A 69 -4.28 9.85 -3.72
N ALA A 70 -4.40 11.13 -3.32
CA ALA A 70 -4.40 12.26 -4.24
C ALA A 70 -3.08 12.34 -5.04
N LYS A 71 -1.93 12.14 -4.38
CA LYS A 71 -0.62 12.15 -5.04
C LYS A 71 -0.47 10.98 -5.99
N ALA A 72 -0.94 9.79 -5.63
CA ALA A 72 -0.88 8.63 -6.50
C ALA A 72 -1.81 8.74 -7.73
N LEU A 73 -3.00 9.33 -7.58
CA LEU A 73 -3.89 9.66 -8.70
C LEU A 73 -3.23 10.68 -9.64
N ARG A 74 -2.67 11.77 -9.09
CA ARG A 74 -1.96 12.80 -9.87
C ARG A 74 -0.73 12.25 -10.61
N ALA A 75 -0.02 11.32 -9.98
CA ALA A 75 1.14 10.65 -10.56
C ALA A 75 0.77 9.50 -11.53
N GLY A 76 -0.53 9.20 -11.72
CA GLY A 76 -0.99 8.11 -12.58
C GLY A 76 -0.62 6.71 -12.07
N LEU A 77 -0.27 6.58 -10.79
CA LEU A 77 0.10 5.30 -10.16
C LEU A 77 -1.11 4.42 -9.87
N ILE A 78 -2.28 5.03 -9.71
CA ILE A 78 -3.58 4.39 -9.48
C ILE A 78 -4.65 5.11 -10.30
N ARG A 79 -5.75 4.42 -10.62
CA ARG A 79 -6.88 4.94 -11.41
C ARG A 79 -8.19 4.72 -10.67
#